data_AF-A0A1T3CHA1-F1
#
_entry.id   AF-A0A1T3CHA1-F1
#
_cell.length_a   1.000
_cell.length_b   1.000
_cell.length_c   1.000
_cell.angle_alpha   90.00
_cell.angle_beta   90.00
_cell.angle_gamma   90.00
#
_symmetry.space_group_name_H-M   'P 1'
#
loop_
_entity.id
_entity.type
_entity.pdbx_description
1 polymer ?
#
loop_
_entity_poly.entity_id
_entity_poly.type
_entity_poly.pdbx_seq_one_letter_code
_entity_poly.pdbx_strand_id
1 'polypeptide(L)'
;METAQRLLGLILADTRELEIKSRKYCDEAGATSEIDSMQSDPIDAPTQALKSITSKIFSRRIQGVALQRKTKWALRDKKHFERLLEDITENLNLLVLMQQVTEPQRELCRMEVEEIQDSQAPVVLELLHDASQANTDNLLEQALEKAISNMDPGHSWAQTEVNDNVKLQQGDRIANGFKGQVLGNRGNHKFGLTIGRGRSDIHQGDAYGTA
;
A
#
# COMPACT_ATOMS: atom_id res chain seq x y z
N MET A 1 -17.62 7.19 -27.48
CA MET A 1 -16.23 6.71 -27.73
C MET A 1 -15.25 7.86 -27.95
N GLU A 2 -15.62 8.89 -28.72
CA GLU A 2 -14.74 10.03 -29.05
C GLU A 2 -14.17 10.75 -27.82
N THR A 3 -14.97 10.98 -26.77
CA THR A 3 -14.50 11.63 -25.53
C THR A 3 -13.49 10.79 -24.75
N ALA A 4 -13.68 9.47 -24.67
CA ALA A 4 -12.73 8.60 -23.97
C ALA A 4 -11.38 8.55 -24.70
N GLN A 5 -11.40 8.46 -26.03
CA GLN A 5 -10.19 8.56 -26.85
C GLN A 5 -9.51 9.92 -26.69
N ARG A 6 -10.28 11.01 -26.60
CA ARG A 6 -9.75 12.35 -26.34
C ARG A 6 -9.07 12.44 -24.98
N LEU A 7 -9.71 11.99 -23.89
CA LEU A 7 -9.13 12.03 -22.54
C LEU A 7 -7.84 11.20 -22.45
N LEU A 8 -7.84 9.99 -23.01
CA LEU A 8 -6.63 9.16 -23.11
C LEU A 8 -5.54 9.83 -23.96
N GLY A 9 -5.94 10.53 -25.03
CA GLY A 9 -5.04 11.31 -25.87
C GLY A 9 -4.38 12.48 -25.14
N LEU A 10 -5.09 13.14 -24.21
CA LEU A 10 -4.55 14.20 -23.36
C LEU A 10 -3.46 13.64 -22.43
N ILE A 11 -3.74 12.54 -21.71
CA ILE A 11 -2.76 11.87 -20.84
C ILE A 11 -1.49 11.49 -21.63
N LEU A 12 -1.67 10.97 -22.85
CA LEU A 12 -0.55 10.64 -23.74
C LEU A 12 0.24 11.88 -24.18
N ALA A 13 -0.42 13.00 -24.41
CA ALA A 13 0.24 14.26 -24.76
C ALA A 13 1.06 14.81 -23.59
N ASP A 14 0.50 14.82 -22.38
CA ASP A 14 1.15 15.34 -21.17
C ASP A 14 2.41 14.53 -20.82
N THR A 15 2.29 13.19 -20.85
CA THR A 15 3.44 12.29 -20.64
C THR A 15 4.52 12.47 -21.70
N ARG A 16 4.15 12.70 -22.95
CA ARG A 16 5.10 12.96 -24.05
C ARG A 16 5.78 14.31 -23.92
N GLU A 17 5.07 15.36 -23.50
CA GLU A 17 5.66 16.67 -23.23
C GLU A 17 6.74 16.56 -22.15
N LEU A 18 6.46 15.80 -21.08
CA LEU A 18 7.40 15.58 -19.99
C LEU A 18 8.60 14.72 -20.41
N GLU A 19 8.42 13.73 -21.27
CA GLU A 19 9.53 12.97 -21.87
C GLU A 19 10.43 13.89 -22.72
N ILE A 20 9.85 14.82 -23.50
CA ILE A 20 10.61 15.80 -24.29
C ILE A 20 11.37 16.75 -23.36
N LYS A 21 10.73 17.25 -22.31
CA LYS A 21 11.38 18.10 -21.29
C LYS A 21 12.54 17.35 -20.62
N SER A 22 12.33 16.09 -20.23
CA SER A 22 13.37 15.23 -19.63
C SER A 22 14.59 15.07 -20.54
N ARG A 23 14.37 14.85 -21.85
CA ARG A 23 15.45 14.75 -22.84
C ARG A 23 16.27 16.03 -23.00
N LYS A 24 15.62 17.19 -23.00
CA LYS A 24 16.33 18.49 -23.07
C LYS A 24 17.35 18.65 -21.93
N TYR A 25 17.04 18.11 -20.75
CA TYR A 25 18.00 18.10 -19.65
C TYR A 25 19.09 17.03 -19.79
N CYS A 26 18.84 15.93 -20.51
CA CYS A 26 19.84 14.87 -20.78
C CYS A 26 20.90 15.29 -21.82
N ASP A 27 20.51 16.18 -22.74
CA ASP A 27 21.35 16.66 -23.83
C ASP A 27 22.35 17.75 -23.37
N GLU A 28 22.21 18.27 -22.15
CA GLU A 28 23.25 19.07 -21.49
C GLU A 28 24.42 18.18 -21.06
N ALA A 29 25.65 18.55 -21.44
CA ALA A 29 26.84 17.70 -21.29
C ALA A 29 27.04 17.19 -19.85
N GLY A 30 26.76 15.89 -19.61
CA GLY A 30 26.90 15.20 -18.32
C GLY A 30 25.65 14.44 -17.85
N ALA A 31 24.46 14.79 -18.34
CA ALA A 31 23.19 14.38 -17.74
C ALA A 31 22.68 12.96 -18.10
N THR A 32 23.14 12.35 -19.20
CA THR A 32 22.82 10.93 -19.48
C THR A 32 23.44 9.96 -18.47
N SER A 33 24.57 10.33 -17.87
CA SER A 33 25.16 9.57 -16.76
C SER A 33 24.37 9.73 -15.47
N GLU A 34 23.73 10.90 -15.24
CA GLU A 34 22.98 11.19 -14.03
C GLU A 34 21.67 10.41 -13.89
N ILE A 35 20.96 10.09 -14.98
CA ILE A 35 19.71 9.30 -14.86
C ILE A 35 20.00 7.84 -14.49
N ASP A 36 21.05 7.23 -15.05
CA ASP A 36 21.49 5.89 -14.65
C ASP A 36 22.24 5.90 -13.30
N SER A 37 22.80 7.05 -12.89
CA SER A 37 23.52 7.22 -11.61
C SER A 37 22.70 7.90 -10.51
N MET A 38 21.43 8.25 -10.73
CA MET A 38 20.52 8.69 -9.68
C MET A 38 20.33 7.49 -8.77
N GLN A 39 21.21 7.37 -7.77
CA GLN A 39 21.01 6.51 -6.63
C GLN A 39 19.68 6.95 -6.03
N SER A 40 18.64 6.14 -6.23
CA SER A 40 17.43 6.27 -5.45
C SER A 40 17.87 6.27 -4.00
N ASP A 41 17.47 7.28 -3.23
CA ASP A 41 17.59 7.23 -1.79
C ASP A 41 17.08 5.87 -1.30
N PRO A 42 17.65 5.30 -0.23
CA PRO A 42 17.18 4.05 0.33
C PRO A 42 15.68 4.16 0.62
N ILE A 43 14.88 3.52 -0.23
CA ILE A 43 13.43 3.44 -0.04
C ILE A 43 13.21 2.58 1.20
N ASP A 44 12.43 3.08 2.15
CA ASP A 44 12.09 2.32 3.35
C ASP A 44 11.35 1.01 2.98
N ALA A 45 11.46 0.01 3.86
CA ALA A 45 10.89 -1.31 3.57
C ALA A 45 9.38 -1.28 3.29
N PRO A 46 8.52 -0.53 4.04
CA PRO A 46 7.12 -0.34 3.70
C PRO A 46 6.88 0.21 2.29
N THR A 47 7.59 1.27 1.89
CA THR A 47 7.45 1.87 0.56
C THR A 47 7.90 0.91 -0.54
N GLN A 48 8.96 0.13 -0.30
CA GLN A 48 9.41 -0.90 -1.25
C GLN A 48 8.38 -2.03 -1.39
N ALA A 49 7.80 -2.48 -0.27
CA ALA A 49 6.76 -3.49 -0.25
C ALA A 49 5.51 -3.01 -1.02
N LEU A 50 5.08 -1.77 -0.79
CA LEU A 50 3.97 -1.15 -1.52
C LEU A 50 4.23 -1.11 -3.02
N LYS A 51 5.40 -0.61 -3.42
CA LYS A 51 5.81 -0.58 -4.84
C LYS A 51 5.76 -1.97 -5.48
N SER A 52 6.23 -2.98 -4.76
CA SER A 52 6.26 -4.36 -5.23
C SER A 52 4.86 -4.94 -5.44
N ILE A 53 3.98 -4.84 -4.44
CA ILE A 53 2.62 -5.39 -4.52
C ILE A 53 1.78 -4.66 -5.58
N THR A 54 1.85 -3.33 -5.65
CA THR A 54 1.11 -2.55 -6.66
C THR A 54 1.61 -2.86 -8.07
N SER A 55 2.92 -3.07 -8.25
CA SER A 55 3.48 -3.49 -9.54
C SER A 55 2.98 -4.87 -9.96
N LYS A 56 2.81 -5.81 -9.02
CA LYS A 56 2.27 -7.15 -9.27
C LYS A 56 0.78 -7.08 -9.65
N ILE A 57 -0.01 -6.28 -8.93
CA ILE A 57 -1.43 -6.04 -9.23
C ILE A 57 -1.56 -5.46 -10.64
N PHE A 58 -0.82 -4.40 -10.95
CA PHE A 58 -0.83 -3.77 -12.26
C PHE A 58 -0.44 -4.76 -13.37
N SER A 59 0.66 -5.50 -13.18
CA SER A 59 1.16 -6.45 -14.18
C SER A 59 0.13 -7.53 -14.55
N ARG A 60 -0.67 -7.99 -13.59
CA ARG A 60 -1.78 -8.93 -13.87
C ARG A 60 -2.90 -8.29 -14.66
N ARG A 61 -3.25 -7.04 -14.36
CA ARG A 61 -4.31 -6.30 -15.09
C ARG A 61 -4.00 -6.08 -16.55
N ILE A 62 -2.75 -5.78 -16.85
CA ILE A 62 -2.29 -5.52 -18.22
C ILE A 62 -1.73 -6.77 -18.90
N GLN A 63 -1.86 -7.95 -18.28
CA GLN A 63 -1.36 -9.19 -18.87
C GLN A 63 -2.05 -9.46 -20.20
N GLY A 64 -1.26 -9.72 -21.24
CA GLY A 64 -1.78 -9.96 -22.60
C GLY A 64 -2.00 -8.69 -23.42
N VAL A 65 -1.81 -7.49 -22.85
CA VAL A 65 -1.80 -6.24 -23.61
C VAL A 65 -0.43 -6.05 -24.26
N ALA A 66 -0.41 -5.90 -25.59
CA ALA A 66 0.81 -5.60 -26.33
C ALA A 66 1.30 -4.18 -26.00
N LEU A 67 2.24 -4.07 -25.05
CA LEU A 67 2.87 -2.81 -24.70
C LEU A 67 4.02 -2.50 -25.67
N GLN A 68 4.01 -1.28 -26.21
CA GLN A 68 5.14 -0.74 -26.95
C GLN A 68 6.37 -0.63 -26.04
N ARG A 69 7.56 -0.59 -26.65
CA ARG A 69 8.83 -0.48 -25.95
C ARG A 69 8.83 0.77 -25.07
N LYS A 70 9.05 0.60 -23.76
CA LYS A 70 9.09 1.71 -22.80
C LYS A 70 10.45 2.41 -22.88
N THR A 71 10.45 3.74 -22.99
CA THR A 71 11.65 4.57 -22.84
C THR A 71 11.78 5.00 -21.38
N LYS A 72 12.99 4.96 -20.82
CA LYS A 72 13.26 5.51 -19.49
C LYS A 72 13.47 7.03 -19.60
N TRP A 73 12.84 7.77 -18.72
CA TRP A 73 12.99 9.21 -18.57
C TRP A 73 12.71 9.56 -17.11
N ALA A 74 13.16 10.74 -16.66
CA ALA A 74 13.05 11.17 -15.27
C ALA A 74 12.31 12.50 -15.15
N LEU A 75 11.47 12.61 -14.12
CA LEU A 75 10.89 13.87 -13.65
C LEU A 75 11.82 14.46 -12.60
N ARG A 76 12.43 15.61 -12.91
CA ARG A 76 13.36 16.29 -11.99
C ARG A 76 12.68 17.32 -11.08
N ASP A 77 11.52 17.82 -11.51
CA ASP A 77 10.81 18.89 -10.82
C ASP A 77 9.49 18.35 -10.24
N LYS A 78 9.34 18.53 -8.92
CA LYS A 78 8.15 18.15 -8.16
C LYS A 78 6.89 18.80 -8.75
N LYS A 79 6.95 20.06 -9.18
CA LYS A 79 5.79 20.76 -9.75
C LYS A 79 5.27 20.07 -11.01
N HIS A 80 6.18 19.59 -11.86
CA HIS A 80 5.81 18.85 -13.06
C HIS A 80 5.20 17.48 -12.72
N PHE A 81 5.67 16.83 -11.66
CA PHE A 81 5.08 15.59 -11.16
C PHE A 81 3.68 15.80 -10.58
N GLU A 82 3.50 16.81 -9.70
CA GLU A 82 2.20 17.15 -9.11
C GLU A 82 1.17 17.48 -10.19
N ARG A 83 1.55 18.29 -11.20
CA ARG A 83 0.65 18.64 -12.29
C ARG A 83 0.24 17.43 -13.13
N LEU A 84 1.19 16.56 -13.48
CA LEU A 84 0.90 15.33 -14.22
C LEU A 84 -0.09 14.44 -13.46
N LEU A 85 0.09 14.34 -12.14
CA LEU A 85 -0.75 13.53 -11.28
C LEU A 85 -2.18 14.08 -11.21
N GLU A 86 -2.33 15.40 -11.04
CA GLU A 86 -3.61 16.10 -11.09
C GLU A 86 -4.32 15.89 -12.44
N ASP A 87 -3.63 16.12 -13.55
CA ASP A 87 -4.18 15.97 -14.91
C ASP A 87 -4.63 14.52 -15.18
N ILE A 88 -3.85 13.51 -14.75
CA ILE A 88 -4.23 12.10 -14.89
C ILE A 88 -5.47 11.79 -14.05
N THR A 89 -5.50 12.23 -12.78
CA THR A 89 -6.62 11.98 -11.87
C THR A 89 -7.92 12.60 -12.39
N GLU A 90 -7.88 13.86 -12.83
CA GLU A 90 -9.05 14.54 -13.41
C GLU A 90 -9.57 13.82 -14.65
N ASN A 91 -8.68 13.46 -15.58
CA ASN A 91 -9.07 12.77 -16.81
C ASN A 91 -9.64 11.36 -16.53
N LEU A 92 -9.08 10.63 -15.56
CA LEU A 92 -9.59 9.32 -15.16
C LEU A 92 -10.96 9.42 -14.47
N ASN A 93 -11.15 10.39 -13.58
CA ASN A 93 -12.44 10.63 -12.93
C ASN A 93 -13.55 10.91 -13.94
N LEU A 94 -13.27 11.72 -14.96
CA LEU A 94 -14.20 11.94 -16.06
C LEU A 94 -14.49 10.65 -16.84
N LEU A 95 -13.47 9.84 -17.11
CA LEU A 95 -13.64 8.58 -17.84
C LEU A 95 -14.50 7.56 -17.07
N VAL A 96 -14.33 7.47 -15.75
CA VAL A 96 -15.14 6.61 -14.87
C VAL A 96 -16.61 7.05 -14.87
N LEU A 97 -16.86 8.35 -14.67
CA LEU A 97 -18.22 8.92 -14.67
C LEU A 97 -18.94 8.64 -15.99
N MET A 98 -18.23 8.78 -17.12
CA MET A 98 -18.80 8.55 -18.44
C MET A 98 -19.15 7.08 -18.71
N GLN A 99 -18.37 6.14 -18.19
CA GLN A 99 -18.60 4.71 -18.42
C GLN A 99 -19.55 4.07 -17.40
N GLN A 100 -19.97 4.80 -16.37
CA GLN A 100 -20.82 4.28 -15.28
C GLN A 100 -20.24 3.01 -14.62
N VAL A 101 -18.92 2.94 -14.54
CA VAL A 101 -18.19 1.76 -14.03
C VAL A 101 -17.88 1.84 -12.53
N THR A 102 -18.55 2.72 -11.80
CA THR A 102 -18.28 2.97 -10.37
C THR A 102 -18.37 1.71 -9.52
N GLU A 103 -19.41 0.88 -9.69
CA GLU A 103 -19.56 -0.35 -8.89
C GLU A 103 -18.55 -1.45 -9.26
N PRO A 104 -18.31 -1.76 -10.56
CA PRO A 104 -17.20 -2.63 -10.93
C PRO A 104 -15.84 -2.14 -10.41
N GLN A 105 -15.59 -0.82 -10.42
CA GLN A 105 -14.34 -0.25 -9.91
C GLN A 105 -14.24 -0.37 -8.39
N ARG A 106 -15.33 -0.13 -7.66
CA ARG A 106 -15.40 -0.33 -6.20
C ARG A 106 -15.05 -1.76 -5.83
N GLU A 107 -15.61 -2.73 -6.55
CA GLU A 107 -15.34 -4.15 -6.30
C GLU A 107 -13.88 -4.52 -6.61
N LEU A 108 -13.31 -3.95 -7.68
CA LEU A 108 -11.89 -4.10 -7.99
C LEU A 108 -11.00 -3.54 -6.87
N CYS A 109 -11.28 -2.32 -6.39
CA CYS A 109 -10.56 -1.71 -5.27
C CYS A 109 -10.63 -2.60 -4.02
N ARG A 110 -11.82 -3.14 -3.69
CA ARG A 110 -11.99 -4.08 -2.57
C ARG A 110 -11.07 -5.30 -2.70
N MET A 111 -11.09 -5.96 -3.87
CA MET A 111 -10.28 -7.16 -4.12
C MET A 111 -8.77 -6.87 -4.06
N GLU A 112 -8.33 -5.73 -4.58
CA GLU A 112 -6.92 -5.32 -4.52
C GLU A 112 -6.45 -5.04 -3.09
N VAL A 113 -7.29 -4.35 -2.30
CA VAL A 113 -7.00 -4.06 -0.90
C VAL A 113 -6.94 -5.34 -0.08
N GLU A 114 -7.84 -6.31 -0.31
CA GLU A 114 -7.79 -7.62 0.34
C GLU A 114 -6.48 -8.37 0.02
N GLU A 115 -6.02 -8.37 -1.23
CA GLU A 115 -4.74 -8.99 -1.57
C GLU A 115 -3.56 -8.32 -0.85
N ILE A 116 -3.59 -7.00 -0.69
CA ILE A 116 -2.56 -6.27 0.06
C ILE A 116 -2.65 -6.62 1.55
N GLN A 117 -3.85 -6.63 2.12
CA GLN A 117 -4.12 -6.99 3.52
C GLN A 117 -3.61 -8.40 3.87
N ASP A 118 -3.83 -9.36 2.99
CA ASP A 118 -3.45 -10.76 3.20
C ASP A 118 -1.94 -11.00 3.10
N SER A 119 -1.23 -10.15 2.34
CA SER A 119 0.16 -10.39 1.97
C SER A 119 1.18 -9.40 2.55
N GLN A 120 0.74 -8.26 3.06
CA GLN A 120 1.61 -7.17 3.52
C GLN A 120 1.36 -6.79 4.98
N ALA A 121 2.32 -6.08 5.57
CA ALA A 121 2.19 -5.52 6.92
C ALA A 121 1.16 -4.36 6.95
N PRO A 122 0.47 -4.12 8.09
CA PRO A 122 -0.51 -3.03 8.22
C PRO A 122 -0.01 -1.65 7.79
N VAL A 123 1.24 -1.32 8.09
CA VAL A 123 1.89 -0.07 7.68
C VAL A 123 1.88 0.17 6.15
N VAL A 124 1.83 -0.89 5.35
CA VAL A 124 1.73 -0.81 3.88
C VAL A 124 0.33 -0.35 3.45
N LEU A 125 -0.72 -0.78 4.17
CA LEU A 125 -2.09 -0.31 3.93
C LEU A 125 -2.26 1.13 4.35
N GLU A 126 -1.69 1.52 5.50
CA GLU A 126 -1.69 2.91 5.97
C GLU A 126 -0.98 3.83 4.97
N LEU A 127 0.19 3.42 4.47
CA LEU A 127 0.92 4.17 3.45
C LEU A 127 0.12 4.32 2.14
N LEU A 128 -0.58 3.27 1.70
CA LEU A 128 -1.43 3.34 0.52
C LEU A 128 -2.68 4.20 0.78
N HIS A 129 -3.22 4.20 2.00
CA HIS A 129 -4.33 5.05 2.39
C HIS A 129 -3.93 6.53 2.26
N ASP A 130 -2.80 6.92 2.85
CA ASP A 130 -2.26 8.29 2.73
C ASP A 130 -2.05 8.70 1.27
N ALA A 131 -1.51 7.80 0.44
CA ALA A 131 -1.32 8.05 -0.99
C ALA A 131 -2.65 8.17 -1.75
N SER A 132 -3.67 7.39 -1.38
CA SER A 132 -5.00 7.46 -2.00
C SER A 132 -5.71 8.78 -1.68
N GLN A 133 -5.56 9.29 -0.45
CA GLN A 133 -6.07 10.59 -0.03
C GLN A 133 -5.38 11.73 -0.77
N ALA A 134 -4.05 11.68 -0.86
CA ALA A 134 -3.27 12.68 -1.60
C ALA A 134 -3.64 12.75 -3.09
N ASN A 135 -4.04 11.61 -3.67
CA ASN A 135 -4.44 11.51 -5.07
C ASN A 135 -5.96 11.64 -5.29
N THR A 136 -6.75 11.87 -4.24
CA THR A 136 -8.23 11.95 -4.31
C THR A 136 -8.89 10.73 -4.95
N ASP A 137 -8.31 9.53 -4.78
CA ASP A 137 -8.91 8.26 -5.22
C ASP A 137 -9.91 7.76 -4.18
N ASN A 138 -11.11 8.34 -4.21
CA ASN A 138 -12.14 8.10 -3.18
C ASN A 138 -12.57 6.63 -3.08
N LEU A 139 -12.52 5.86 -4.17
CA LEU A 139 -12.94 4.45 -4.14
C LEU A 139 -11.88 3.57 -3.47
N LEU A 140 -10.60 3.84 -3.78
CA LEU A 140 -9.48 3.17 -3.13
C LEU A 140 -9.39 3.56 -1.65
N GLU A 141 -9.54 4.85 -1.34
CA GLU A 141 -9.57 5.37 0.04
C GLU A 141 -10.63 4.66 0.88
N GLN A 142 -11.89 4.61 0.41
CA GLN A 142 -12.98 3.94 1.13
C GLN A 142 -12.72 2.45 1.36
N ALA A 143 -12.12 1.77 0.38
CA ALA A 143 -11.78 0.35 0.52
C ALA A 143 -10.69 0.16 1.58
N LEU A 144 -9.68 1.03 1.61
CA LEU A 144 -8.59 1.02 2.59
C LEU A 144 -9.08 1.39 4.00
N GLU A 145 -9.88 2.45 4.14
CA GLU A 145 -10.48 2.85 5.41
C GLU A 145 -11.27 1.69 6.02
N LYS A 146 -12.07 1.00 5.19
CA LYS A 146 -12.82 -0.18 5.63
C LYS A 146 -11.89 -1.33 6.01
N ALA A 147 -10.84 -1.61 5.24
CA ALA A 147 -9.89 -2.68 5.54
C ALA A 147 -9.09 -2.41 6.83
N ILE A 148 -8.65 -1.17 7.03
CA ILE A 148 -7.93 -0.72 8.22
C ILE A 148 -8.87 -0.77 9.44
N SER A 149 -10.11 -0.29 9.30
CA SER A 149 -11.11 -0.32 10.38
C SER A 149 -11.55 -1.74 10.75
N ASN A 150 -11.50 -2.67 9.79
CA ASN A 150 -11.80 -4.09 10.00
C ASN A 150 -10.56 -4.93 10.30
N MET A 151 -9.36 -4.33 10.40
CA MET A 151 -8.25 -5.05 11.04
C MET A 151 -8.65 -5.22 12.49
N ASP A 152 -9.10 -6.43 12.84
CA ASP A 152 -9.54 -6.78 14.18
C ASP A 152 -8.56 -6.18 15.19
N PRO A 153 -9.01 -5.24 16.05
CA PRO A 153 -8.16 -4.75 17.12
C PRO A 153 -7.95 -5.92 18.09
N GLY A 154 -6.73 -6.47 18.10
CA GLY A 154 -6.34 -7.49 19.06
C GLY A 154 -5.40 -8.57 18.53
N HIS A 155 -5.08 -9.48 19.44
CA HIS A 155 -4.26 -10.66 19.16
C HIS A 155 -5.08 -11.70 18.38
N SER A 156 -4.41 -12.41 17.47
CA SER A 156 -4.99 -13.58 16.79
C SER A 156 -4.16 -14.82 17.08
N TRP A 157 -4.85 -15.95 17.24
CA TRP A 157 -4.22 -17.24 17.55
C TRP A 157 -4.71 -18.28 16.54
N ALA A 158 -3.78 -18.87 15.79
CA ALA A 158 -4.12 -19.86 14.77
C ALA A 158 -4.31 -21.26 15.38
N GLN A 159 -3.28 -21.81 16.03
CA GLN A 159 -3.35 -23.12 16.67
C GLN A 159 -2.48 -23.15 17.93
N THR A 160 -3.06 -23.63 19.03
CA THR A 160 -2.34 -23.80 20.30
C THR A 160 -2.53 -25.20 20.84
N GLU A 161 -1.43 -25.91 21.02
CA GLU A 161 -1.36 -27.24 21.61
C GLU A 161 -0.62 -27.17 22.92
N VAL A 162 -1.21 -27.72 23.97
CA VAL A 162 -0.62 -27.70 25.31
C VAL A 162 -0.78 -29.06 25.96
N ASN A 163 0.33 -29.60 26.45
CA ASN A 163 0.40 -30.89 27.12
C ASN A 163 1.11 -30.77 28.47
N ASP A 164 0.80 -31.70 29.39
CA ASP A 164 1.32 -31.79 30.76
C ASP A 164 0.92 -30.60 31.67
N ASN A 165 1.89 -29.99 32.36
CA ASN A 165 1.69 -28.97 33.40
C ASN A 165 2.05 -27.57 32.87
N VAL A 166 1.47 -27.19 31.73
CA VAL A 166 1.71 -25.89 31.13
C VAL A 166 0.66 -24.89 31.60
N LYS A 167 1.11 -23.68 31.94
CA LYS A 167 0.26 -22.50 32.12
C LYS A 167 0.26 -21.72 30.81
N LEU A 168 -0.92 -21.49 30.27
CA LEU A 168 -1.10 -20.69 29.06
C LEU A 168 -2.00 -19.50 29.41
N GLN A 169 -1.55 -18.30 29.06
CA GLN A 169 -2.30 -17.05 29.15
C GLN A 169 -2.38 -16.43 27.75
N GLN A 170 -3.59 -16.22 27.26
CA GLN A 170 -3.86 -15.55 26.00
C GLN A 170 -4.61 -14.24 26.27
N GLY A 171 -4.10 -13.16 25.71
CA GLY A 171 -4.62 -11.81 25.92
C GLY A 171 -3.65 -10.93 26.70
N ASP A 172 -4.06 -9.68 26.88
CA ASP A 172 -3.26 -8.70 27.62
C ASP A 172 -3.35 -8.90 29.12
N ARG A 173 -2.21 -8.81 29.78
CA ARG A 173 -2.10 -8.87 31.23
C ARG A 173 -1.88 -7.47 31.78
N ILE A 174 -2.76 -7.04 32.68
CA ILE A 174 -2.64 -5.77 33.38
C ILE A 174 -2.37 -6.05 34.87
N ALA A 175 -1.20 -5.66 35.36
CA ALA A 175 -0.83 -5.81 36.76
C ALA A 175 -1.72 -4.96 37.67
N ASN A 176 -2.03 -5.49 38.86
CA ASN A 176 -2.81 -4.75 39.84
C ASN A 176 -2.05 -3.48 40.27
N GLY A 177 -2.73 -2.34 40.26
CA GLY A 177 -2.11 -1.03 40.54
C GLY A 177 -1.42 -0.36 39.35
N PHE A 178 -1.51 -0.91 38.14
CA PHE A 178 -1.09 -0.21 36.92
C PHE A 178 -1.90 1.09 36.75
N LYS A 179 -1.20 2.22 36.62
CA LYS A 179 -1.81 3.57 36.42
C LYS A 179 -1.53 4.17 35.04
N GLY A 180 -0.81 3.45 34.18
CA GLY A 180 -0.53 3.89 32.82
C GLY A 180 -1.74 3.74 31.89
N GLN A 181 -1.66 4.35 30.72
CA GLN A 181 -2.66 4.13 29.67
C GLN A 181 -2.33 2.82 28.92
N VAL A 182 -3.29 1.90 28.85
CA VAL A 182 -3.21 0.74 27.95
C VAL A 182 -3.50 1.25 26.54
N LEU A 183 -2.55 1.09 25.62
CA LEU A 183 -2.68 1.52 24.23
C LEU A 183 -3.42 0.44 23.45
N GLY A 184 -4.76 0.53 23.38
CA GLY A 184 -5.62 -0.51 22.80
C GLY A 184 -5.48 -0.77 21.29
N ASN A 185 -4.51 -0.15 20.60
CA ASN A 185 -4.40 -0.21 19.14
C ASN A 185 -2.95 -0.40 18.63
N ARG A 186 -2.06 -1.07 19.39
CA ARG A 186 -0.64 -1.19 19.00
C ARG A 186 -0.06 -2.60 18.95
N GLY A 187 -0.84 -3.64 19.22
CA GLY A 187 -0.34 -5.01 19.22
C GLY A 187 -1.27 -5.95 18.48
N ASN A 188 -1.19 -5.96 17.14
CA ASN A 188 -1.80 -7.04 16.36
C ASN A 188 -0.85 -8.24 16.39
N HIS A 189 -0.62 -8.85 17.57
CA HIS A 189 0.23 -10.04 17.62
C HIS A 189 -0.51 -11.19 16.95
N LYS A 190 0.13 -11.79 15.94
CA LYS A 190 -0.36 -12.99 15.28
C LYS A 190 0.44 -14.18 15.79
N PHE A 191 -0.18 -14.98 16.65
CA PHE A 191 0.40 -16.23 17.14
C PHE A 191 0.00 -17.35 16.19
N GLY A 192 0.97 -17.92 15.48
CA GLY A 192 0.77 -19.04 14.56
C GLY A 192 0.53 -20.37 15.31
N LEU A 193 1.46 -21.32 15.18
CA LEU A 193 1.44 -22.56 15.93
C LEU A 193 2.21 -22.42 17.25
N THR A 194 1.53 -22.67 18.37
CA THR A 194 2.13 -22.65 19.71
C THR A 194 2.07 -24.05 20.30
N ILE A 195 3.20 -24.59 20.74
CA ILE A 195 3.27 -25.92 21.36
C ILE A 195 3.92 -25.80 22.74
N GLY A 196 3.13 -25.97 23.80
CA GLY A 196 3.60 -26.08 25.17
C GLY A 196 3.71 -27.52 25.63
N ARG A 197 4.81 -27.89 26.30
CA ARG A 197 5.02 -29.23 26.88
C ARG A 197 5.71 -29.13 28.25
N GLY A 198 5.51 -30.10 29.13
CA GLY A 198 6.17 -30.14 30.43
C GLY A 198 5.67 -29.09 31.42
N ARG A 199 6.58 -28.47 32.19
CA ARG A 199 6.27 -27.39 33.15
C ARG A 199 6.69 -26.04 32.58
N SER A 200 5.86 -25.50 31.69
CA SER A 200 6.10 -24.20 31.04
C SER A 200 5.04 -23.17 31.41
N ASP A 201 5.40 -21.90 31.33
CA ASP A 201 4.45 -20.77 31.41
C ASP A 201 4.56 -19.98 30.10
N ILE A 202 3.44 -19.83 29.40
CA ILE A 202 3.35 -19.22 28.07
C ILE A 202 2.35 -18.07 28.18
N HIS A 203 2.80 -16.86 27.88
CA HIS A 203 1.94 -15.69 27.74
C HIS A 203 1.97 -15.19 26.30
N GLN A 204 0.79 -15.01 25.73
CA GLN A 204 0.54 -14.56 24.36
C GLN A 204 -0.32 -13.29 24.39
N GLY A 205 0.33 -12.15 24.49
CA GLY A 205 -0.26 -10.82 24.55
C GLY A 205 0.71 -9.84 25.17
N ASP A 206 0.27 -8.60 25.39
CA ASP A 206 1.08 -7.58 26.05
C ASP A 206 0.97 -7.67 27.58
N ALA A 207 2.04 -7.30 28.29
CA ALA A 207 2.06 -7.25 29.75
C ALA A 207 2.30 -5.81 30.22
N TYR A 208 1.37 -5.28 31.00
CA TYR A 208 1.39 -3.92 31.53
C TYR A 208 1.63 -3.92 33.04
N GLY A 209 2.73 -3.28 33.46
CA GLY A 209 3.18 -3.25 34.85
C GLY A 209 4.03 -4.47 35.23
N THR A 210 4.61 -4.44 36.42
CA THR A 210 5.44 -5.53 36.95
C THR A 210 4.58 -6.55 37.70
N ALA A 211 4.91 -7.82 37.48
CA ALA A 211 4.30 -8.99 38.14
C ALA A 211 4.51 -9.01 39.65
#